data_AF-A0A963ES11-F1
#
_entry.id   AF-A0A963ES11-F1
#
_cell.length_a   1.000
_cell.length_b   1.000
_cell.length_c   1.000
_cell.angle_alpha   90.00
_cell.angle_beta   90.00
_cell.angle_gamma   90.00
#
_symmetry.space_group_name_H-M   'P 1'
#
loop_
_entity.id
_entity.type
_entity.pdbx_description
1 polymer ?
#
loop_
_entity_poly.entity_id
_entity_poly.type
_entity_poly.pdbx_seq_one_letter_code
_entity_poly.pdbx_strand_id
1 'polypeptide(L)'
;MKSSTVFTRLYSATTAAAVSLALGFSAQASAEETQAYVNPAAATTASVSINFAESDLATAEGRAVVENKIKRAAEKVCGPTGYREAGSLAAASHNRKCVEAAMATAVSQLDSSQVATLSN
;
A
#
# COMPACT_ATOMS: atom_id res chain seq x y z
N MET A 1 8.34 39.94 -24.13
CA MET A 1 7.29 40.94 -23.83
C MET A 1 5.93 40.38 -24.24
N LYS A 2 4.92 40.64 -23.41
CA LYS A 2 3.48 40.27 -23.51
C LYS A 2 3.16 38.80 -23.22
N SER A 3 2.74 38.50 -21.99
CA SER A 3 1.44 38.80 -21.36
C SER A 3 0.46 37.67 -21.66
N SER A 4 0.23 36.78 -20.70
CA SER A 4 -0.64 37.01 -19.53
C SER A 4 -2.10 36.88 -19.89
N THR A 5 -2.78 36.06 -19.09
CA THR A 5 -4.17 36.22 -18.66
C THR A 5 -5.20 36.03 -19.78
N VAL A 6 -6.31 35.34 -19.58
CA VAL A 6 -7.44 35.77 -18.75
C VAL A 6 -8.37 34.55 -18.81
N PHE A 7 -8.61 33.90 -17.68
CA PHE A 7 -9.87 34.07 -16.97
C PHE A 7 -11.08 33.66 -17.80
N THR A 8 -11.60 32.49 -17.47
CA THR A 8 -12.99 32.36 -17.01
C THR A 8 -13.97 33.32 -17.67
N ARG A 9 -14.58 32.89 -18.78
CA ARG A 9 -15.88 33.43 -19.20
C ARG A 9 -16.92 32.34 -19.07
N LEU A 10 -17.54 32.33 -17.89
CA LEU A 10 -18.94 31.92 -17.73
C LEU A 10 -19.78 32.77 -18.67
N TYR A 11 -20.36 32.16 -19.70
CA TYR A 11 -21.38 32.78 -20.54
C TYR A 11 -22.53 31.80 -20.77
N SER A 12 -23.62 32.08 -20.04
CA SER A 12 -25.03 32.08 -20.46
C SER A 12 -25.61 30.92 -21.26
N ALA A 13 -26.66 30.34 -20.68
CA ALA A 13 -27.65 29.45 -21.28
C ALA A 13 -28.26 29.98 -22.59
N THR A 14 -28.48 29.09 -23.57
CA THR A 14 -29.80 28.72 -24.15
C THR A 14 -29.60 27.76 -25.34
N THR A 15 -30.59 26.92 -25.54
CA THR A 15 -30.73 25.74 -26.41
C THR A 15 -30.41 25.91 -27.91
N ALA A 16 -29.71 24.94 -28.49
CA ALA A 16 -30.09 24.25 -29.74
C ALA A 16 -29.16 23.07 -30.00
N ALA A 17 -29.73 21.90 -30.30
CA ALA A 17 -29.01 20.68 -30.62
C ALA A 17 -28.21 20.83 -31.93
N ALA A 18 -26.90 20.60 -31.85
CA ALA A 18 -26.07 20.24 -32.99
C ALA A 18 -25.18 19.08 -32.54
N VAL A 19 -25.60 17.86 -32.87
CA VAL A 19 -24.80 16.65 -32.68
C VAL A 19 -23.68 16.70 -33.72
N SER A 20 -22.53 17.22 -33.31
CA SER A 20 -21.29 17.09 -34.08
C SER A 20 -20.61 15.78 -33.68
N LEU A 21 -20.82 14.74 -34.47
CA LEU A 21 -20.02 13.50 -34.42
C LEU A 21 -18.59 13.82 -34.87
N ALA A 22 -17.79 14.40 -33.98
CA ALA A 22 -16.35 14.38 -34.14
C ALA A 22 -15.87 13.00 -33.69
N LEU A 23 -15.61 12.12 -34.66
CA LEU A 23 -14.87 10.87 -34.47
C LEU A 23 -13.42 11.25 -34.10
N GLY A 24 -13.23 11.61 -32.83
CA GLY A 24 -11.92 11.80 -32.24
C GLY A 24 -11.24 10.45 -32.10
N PHE A 25 -10.40 10.11 -33.07
CA PHE A 25 -9.48 8.99 -33.02
C PHE A 25 -8.50 9.26 -31.86
N SER A 26 -8.82 8.77 -30.67
CA SER A 26 -7.88 8.78 -29.55
C SER A 26 -6.87 7.69 -29.85
N ALA A 27 -5.68 8.11 -30.32
CA ALA A 27 -4.51 7.25 -30.29
C ALA A 27 -4.26 6.88 -28.81
N GLN A 28 -4.78 5.72 -28.40
CA GLN A 28 -4.33 5.06 -27.18
C GLN A 28 -2.87 4.68 -27.44
N ALA A 29 -1.96 5.52 -27.00
CA ALA A 29 -0.64 5.06 -26.61
C ALA A 29 -0.88 4.12 -25.43
N SER A 30 -1.15 2.85 -25.72
CA SER A 30 -1.02 1.79 -24.74
C SER A 30 0.43 1.81 -24.33
N ALA A 31 0.72 2.42 -23.17
CA ALA A 31 1.90 2.03 -22.45
C ALA A 31 1.77 0.52 -22.29
N GLU A 32 2.62 -0.23 -23.00
CA GLU A 32 2.78 -1.65 -22.79
C GLU A 32 3.30 -1.79 -21.36
N GLU A 33 2.36 -1.85 -20.41
CA GLU A 33 2.62 -2.29 -19.06
C GLU A 33 3.03 -3.74 -19.23
N THR A 34 4.34 -3.93 -19.42
CA THR A 34 4.96 -5.24 -19.28
C THR A 34 4.69 -5.67 -17.85
N GLN A 35 3.56 -6.34 -17.66
CA GLN A 35 3.24 -7.02 -16.43
C GLN A 35 4.29 -8.11 -16.31
N ALA A 36 5.35 -7.82 -15.57
CA ALA A 36 6.31 -8.81 -15.18
C ALA A 36 5.53 -9.94 -14.52
N TYR A 37 5.48 -11.09 -15.21
CA TYR A 37 4.89 -12.31 -14.68
C TYR A 37 5.73 -12.69 -13.45
N VAL A 38 5.28 -12.28 -12.28
CA VAL A 38 5.85 -12.74 -11.01
C VAL A 38 5.33 -14.15 -10.84
N ASN A 39 6.19 -15.15 -11.05
CA ASN A 39 5.84 -16.53 -10.75
C ASN A 39 5.56 -16.63 -9.23
N PRO A 40 4.30 -16.79 -8.79
CA PRO A 40 3.98 -16.83 -7.37
C PRO A 40 4.59 -18.07 -6.69
N ALA A 41 4.91 -19.12 -7.45
CA ALA A 41 5.59 -20.31 -6.93
C ALA A 41 7.09 -20.10 -6.64
N ALA A 42 7.70 -19.01 -7.14
CA ALA A 42 9.09 -18.66 -6.87
C ALA A 42 9.24 -17.66 -5.70
N ALA A 43 8.15 -17.01 -5.29
CA ALA A 43 8.12 -16.16 -4.11
C ALA A 43 7.82 -17.02 -2.88
N THR A 44 8.86 -17.62 -2.28
CA THR A 44 8.73 -18.15 -0.91
C THR A 44 8.58 -16.95 0.04
N THR A 45 7.34 -16.54 0.28
CA THR A 45 7.02 -15.46 1.21
C THR A 45 7.33 -15.95 2.61
N ALA A 46 8.40 -15.44 3.22
CA ALA A 46 8.70 -15.74 4.61
C ALA A 46 7.55 -15.22 5.49
N SER A 47 6.83 -16.13 6.15
CA SER A 47 5.70 -15.82 7.01
C SER A 47 5.90 -16.39 8.41
N VAL A 48 5.39 -15.68 9.42
CA VAL A 48 5.44 -16.09 10.82
C VAL A 48 4.03 -16.02 11.38
N SER A 49 3.55 -17.15 11.91
CA SER A 49 2.26 -17.20 12.61
C SER A 49 2.42 -16.76 14.07
N ILE A 50 1.43 -16.02 14.57
CA ILE A 50 1.39 -15.51 15.94
C ILE A 50 0.08 -15.96 16.56
N ASN A 51 0.16 -16.52 17.77
CA ASN A 51 -1.02 -16.90 18.53
C ASN A 51 -1.37 -15.82 19.57
N PHE A 52 -2.66 -15.49 19.65
CA PHE A 52 -3.24 -14.58 20.63
C PHE A 52 -4.67 -15.01 20.94
N ALA A 53 -5.16 -14.68 22.13
CA ALA A 53 -6.54 -14.94 22.48
C ALA A 53 -7.44 -13.80 21.99
N GLU A 54 -8.68 -14.09 21.63
CA GLU A 54 -9.65 -13.03 21.28
C GLU A 54 -9.85 -12.04 22.44
N SER A 55 -9.78 -12.53 23.69
CA SER A 55 -9.82 -11.70 24.90
C SER A 55 -8.67 -10.69 24.97
N ASP A 56 -7.53 -10.95 24.31
CA ASP A 56 -6.42 -10.00 24.27
C ASP A 56 -6.82 -8.76 23.45
N LEU A 57 -7.67 -8.90 22.43
CA LEU A 57 -8.13 -7.77 21.62
C LEU A 57 -9.24 -6.94 22.28
N ALA A 58 -9.85 -7.45 23.35
CA ALA A 58 -10.97 -6.81 24.04
C ALA A 58 -10.56 -5.63 24.92
N THR A 59 -9.26 -5.49 25.23
CA THR A 59 -8.71 -4.39 26.05
C THR A 59 -7.65 -3.62 25.29
N ALA A 60 -7.44 -2.35 25.64
CA ALA A 60 -6.39 -1.54 25.03
C ALA A 60 -5.00 -2.11 25.34
N GLU A 61 -4.81 -2.57 26.58
CA GLU A 61 -3.57 -3.19 27.06
C GLU A 61 -3.27 -4.49 26.29
N GLY A 62 -4.27 -5.37 26.14
CA GLY A 62 -4.10 -6.61 25.41
C GLY A 62 -3.84 -6.39 23.90
N ARG A 63 -4.51 -5.39 23.30
CA ARG A 63 -4.25 -5.01 21.90
C ARG A 63 -2.81 -4.53 21.71
N ALA A 64 -2.30 -3.69 22.61
CA ALA A 64 -0.91 -3.25 22.58
C ALA A 64 0.08 -4.42 22.73
N VAL A 65 -0.27 -5.47 23.48
CA VAL A 65 0.52 -6.71 23.56
C VAL A 65 0.53 -7.45 22.23
N VAL A 66 -0.63 -7.60 21.59
CA VAL A 66 -0.74 -8.27 20.27
C VAL A 66 0.03 -7.49 19.21
N GLU A 67 -0.11 -6.17 19.14
CA GLU A 67 0.64 -5.31 18.22
C GLU A 67 2.16 -5.44 18.42
N ASN A 68 2.62 -5.51 19.66
CA ASN A 68 4.04 -5.76 19.95
C ASN A 68 4.52 -7.14 19.48
N LYS A 69 3.67 -8.18 19.59
CA LYS A 69 3.99 -9.51 19.05
C LYS A 69 4.12 -9.45 17.52
N ILE A 70 3.18 -8.78 16.85
CA ILE A 70 3.20 -8.56 15.40
C ILE A 70 4.49 -7.85 14.99
N LYS A 71 4.85 -6.76 15.68
CA LYS A 71 6.09 -6.02 15.40
C LYS A 71 7.32 -6.92 15.48
N ARG A 72 7.43 -7.73 16.53
CA ARG A 72 8.55 -8.68 16.69
C ARG A 72 8.58 -9.76 15.60
N ALA A 73 7.41 -10.21 15.14
CA ALA A 73 7.34 -11.15 14.03
C ALA A 73 7.74 -10.50 12.71
N ALA A 74 7.28 -9.28 12.44
CA ALA A 74 7.66 -8.49 11.28
C ALA A 74 9.18 -8.24 11.23
N GLU A 75 9.80 -7.90 12.36
CA GLU A 75 11.26 -7.73 12.46
C GLU A 75 12.02 -9.04 12.17
N LYS A 76 11.47 -10.21 12.51
CA LYS A 76 12.08 -11.51 12.16
C LYS A 76 12.03 -11.82 10.67
N VAL A 77 10.96 -11.40 10.00
CA VAL A 77 10.77 -11.61 8.55
C VAL A 77 11.57 -10.60 7.74
N CYS A 78 11.48 -9.32 8.11
CA CYS A 78 12.06 -8.20 7.38
C CYS A 78 13.53 -7.93 7.73
N GLY A 79 14.01 -8.47 8.85
CA GLY A 79 15.35 -8.22 9.34
C GLY A 79 15.49 -6.92 10.16
N PRO A 80 16.71 -6.60 10.61
CA PRO A 80 16.96 -5.52 11.56
C PRO A 80 16.71 -4.14 10.95
N THR A 81 16.11 -3.24 11.73
CA THR A 81 15.82 -1.85 11.31
C THR A 81 16.87 -0.84 11.76
N GLY A 82 17.79 -1.24 12.65
CA GLY A 82 18.89 -0.42 13.15
C GLY A 82 20.09 -0.42 12.20
N TYR A 83 20.83 0.69 12.17
CA TYR A 83 21.94 0.88 11.24
C TYR A 83 23.11 -0.06 11.47
N ARG A 84 23.41 -0.38 12.74
CA ARG A 84 24.52 -1.27 13.09
C ARG A 84 24.23 -2.70 12.67
N GLU A 85 23.01 -3.14 12.93
CA GLU A 85 22.56 -4.51 12.74
C GLU A 85 22.26 -4.81 11.26
N ALA A 86 21.73 -3.82 10.53
CA ALA A 86 21.46 -3.94 9.09
C ALA A 86 22.71 -3.76 8.20
N GLY A 87 23.82 -3.25 8.75
CA GLY A 87 25.08 -3.04 8.03
C GLY A 87 25.10 -1.84 7.07
N SER A 88 23.96 -1.23 6.75
CA SER A 88 23.88 0.02 5.96
C SER A 88 22.60 0.80 6.22
N LEU A 89 22.63 2.11 5.90
CA LEU A 89 21.45 2.99 5.92
C LEU A 89 20.37 2.52 4.93
N ALA A 90 20.78 2.06 3.75
CA ALA A 90 19.85 1.58 2.72
C ALA A 90 19.12 0.31 3.18
N ALA A 91 19.84 -0.67 3.74
CA ALA A 91 19.25 -1.89 4.27
C ALA A 91 18.32 -1.61 5.45
N ALA A 92 18.76 -0.79 6.41
CA ALA A 92 17.91 -0.38 7.53
C ALA A 92 16.63 0.31 7.05
N SER A 93 16.73 1.20 6.05
CA SER A 93 15.57 1.88 5.48
C SER A 93 14.63 0.92 4.75
N HIS A 94 15.17 -0.08 4.04
CA HIS A 94 14.37 -1.09 3.36
C HIS A 94 13.63 -1.95 4.39
N ASN A 95 14.33 -2.43 5.42
CA ASN A 95 13.76 -3.26 6.47
C ASN A 95 12.68 -2.50 7.25
N ARG A 96 12.85 -1.21 7.54
CA ARG A 96 11.81 -0.37 8.14
C ARG A 96 10.53 -0.34 7.32
N LYS A 97 10.64 -0.11 6.00
CA LYS A 97 9.47 -0.11 5.10
C LYS A 97 8.78 -1.47 5.06
N CYS A 98 9.56 -2.56 5.06
CA CYS A 98 9.03 -3.91 5.14
C CYS A 98 8.26 -4.13 6.45
N VAL A 99 8.82 -3.73 7.61
CA VAL A 99 8.15 -3.85 8.91
C VAL A 99 6.86 -3.02 8.94
N GLU A 100 6.89 -1.78 8.44
CA GLU A 100 5.70 -0.91 8.36
C GLU A 100 4.59 -1.54 7.50
N ALA A 101 4.94 -2.06 6.32
CA ALA A 101 4.00 -2.74 5.44
C ALA A 101 3.43 -4.01 6.09
N ALA A 102 4.28 -4.86 6.67
CA ALA A 102 3.86 -6.07 7.37
C ALA A 102 2.95 -5.77 8.56
N MET A 103 3.25 -4.72 9.33
CA MET A 103 2.40 -4.25 10.43
C MET A 103 1.02 -3.80 9.92
N ALA A 104 0.98 -2.96 8.88
CA ALA A 104 -0.28 -2.48 8.31
C ALA A 104 -1.14 -3.65 7.81
N THR A 105 -0.54 -4.62 7.11
CA THR A 105 -1.22 -5.83 6.67
C THR A 105 -1.74 -6.64 7.86
N ALA A 106 -0.90 -6.92 8.88
CA ALA A 106 -1.32 -7.70 10.05
C ALA A 106 -2.49 -7.07 10.81
N VAL A 107 -2.41 -5.76 11.05
CA VAL A 107 -3.43 -5.02 11.80
C VAL A 107 -4.72 -4.98 11.00
N SER A 108 -4.66 -4.73 9.69
CA SER A 108 -5.85 -4.79 8.83
C SER A 108 -6.53 -6.15 8.88
N GLN A 109 -5.75 -7.22 9.04
CA GLN A 109 -6.29 -8.57 9.20
C GLN A 109 -6.90 -8.83 10.57
N LEU A 110 -6.38 -8.22 11.64
CA LEU A 110 -7.04 -8.28 12.96
C LEU A 110 -8.41 -7.61 12.92
N ASP A 111 -8.53 -6.52 12.16
CA ASP A 111 -9.77 -5.77 12.00
C ASP A 111 -10.75 -6.49 11.05
N SER A 112 -10.26 -7.23 10.04
CA SER A 112 -11.08 -7.99 9.10
C SER A 112 -11.45 -9.40 9.59
N SER A 113 -10.68 -9.96 10.52
CA SER A 113 -10.73 -11.36 10.89
C SER A 113 -10.14 -11.54 12.28
N GLN A 114 -10.86 -12.16 13.20
CA GLN A 114 -10.32 -12.59 14.50
C GLN A 114 -9.24 -13.70 14.39
N VAL A 115 -8.57 -13.83 13.25
CA VAL A 115 -7.33 -14.59 13.04
C VAL A 115 -6.52 -13.87 11.97
N ALA A 116 -5.40 -13.22 12.33
CA ALA A 116 -4.52 -12.56 11.37
C ALA A 116 -3.50 -13.56 10.79
N THR A 117 -3.57 -13.83 9.49
CA THR A 117 -2.58 -14.59 8.71
C THR A 117 -1.69 -13.65 7.91
N LEU A 118 -0.53 -13.31 8.46
CA LEU A 118 0.46 -12.47 7.78
C LEU A 118 0.94 -13.09 6.46
N SER A 119 0.57 -12.46 5.35
CA SER A 119 1.04 -12.77 3.99
C SER A 119 1.68 -11.50 3.42
N ASN A 120 2.88 -11.63 2.84
CA ASN A 120 3.65 -10.56 2.21
C ASN A 120 3.59 -10.74 0.70
#